data_AF-A0A933GYK5-F1
#
_entry.id   AF-A0A933GYK5-F1
#
_cell.length_a   1.000
_cell.length_b   1.000
_cell.length_c   1.000
_cell.angle_alpha   90.00
_cell.angle_beta   90.00
_cell.angle_gamma   90.00
#
_symmetry.space_group_name_H-M   'P 1'
#
loop_
_entity.id
_entity.type
_entity.pdbx_description
1 polymer ?
#
loop_
_entity_poly.entity_id
_entity_poly.type
_entity_poly.pdbx_seq_one_letter_code
_entity_poly.pdbx_strand_id
1 'polypeptide(L)'
;MPGDLPDERAVDNRPEVQALLANLQARLAALEELLARASDHWGYEDLVYRFYHQSFKVFFLQASTERIVAALRDLAPDLPLNEWFLRIVREGTGKEFVMEDNQRWVEATAPILEAFFHTRFFLEMAVRYGRELAFPPRLLPSGWAALLYLYNLR
;
A
#
# COMPACT_ATOMS: atom_id res chain seq x y z
N MET A 1 24.25 -23.14 15.50
CA MET A 1 23.12 -23.29 16.42
C MET A 1 21.90 -23.59 15.56
N PRO A 2 21.25 -24.76 15.68
CA PRO A 2 19.98 -24.98 15.01
C PRO A 2 19.01 -23.96 15.61
N GLY A 3 18.50 -23.04 14.79
CA GLY A 3 17.48 -22.11 15.24
C GLY A 3 16.24 -22.92 15.62
N ASP A 4 15.71 -22.71 16.82
CA ASP A 4 14.48 -23.35 17.26
C ASP A 4 13.40 -23.13 16.20
N LEU A 5 12.88 -24.23 15.66
CA LEU A 5 11.74 -24.19 14.77
C LEU A 5 10.56 -23.57 15.55
N PRO A 6 9.80 -22.65 14.96
CA PRO A 6 8.67 -22.04 15.64
C PRO A 6 7.68 -23.12 16.06
N ASP A 7 7.03 -22.93 17.22
CA ASP A 7 5.89 -23.74 17.62
C ASP A 7 4.87 -23.76 16.46
N GLU A 8 4.59 -24.94 15.90
CA GLU A 8 3.68 -25.11 14.75
C GLU A 8 2.30 -24.51 15.01
N ARG A 9 1.89 -24.38 16.29
CA ARG A 9 0.63 -23.75 16.69
C ARG A 9 0.65 -22.23 16.54
N ALA A 10 1.83 -21.62 16.45
CA ALA A 10 2.01 -20.18 16.29
C ALA A 10 2.00 -19.74 14.81
N VAL A 11 2.08 -20.68 13.85
CA VAL A 11 2.19 -20.40 12.42
C VAL A 11 0.82 -20.52 11.72
N ASP A 12 0.51 -19.56 10.85
CA ASP A 12 -0.64 -19.65 9.94
C ASP A 12 -0.26 -20.47 8.70
N ASN A 13 -0.69 -21.73 8.66
CA ASN A 13 -0.32 -22.68 7.61
C ASN A 13 -1.19 -22.60 6.34
N ARG A 14 -2.07 -21.59 6.21
CA ARG A 14 -2.86 -21.41 4.99
C ARG A 14 -1.92 -21.12 3.79
N PRO A 15 -2.00 -21.88 2.69
CA PRO A 15 -1.07 -21.74 1.57
C PRO A 15 -0.97 -20.31 1.02
N GLU A 16 -2.09 -19.60 0.93
CA GLU A 16 -2.19 -18.24 0.41
C GLU A 16 -1.46 -17.23 1.31
N VAL A 17 -1.53 -17.43 2.63
CA VAL A 17 -0.85 -16.59 3.63
C VAL A 17 0.66 -16.82 3.59
N GLN A 18 1.09 -18.07 3.46
CA GLN A 18 2.49 -18.44 3.30
C GLN A 18 3.07 -17.86 2.00
N ALA A 19 2.34 -18.03 0.89
CA ALA A 19 2.73 -17.49 -0.41
C ALA A 19 2.83 -15.95 -0.39
N LEU A 20 1.89 -15.27 0.26
CA LEU A 20 1.95 -13.81 0.40
C LEU A 20 3.23 -13.36 1.12
N LEU A 21 3.58 -13.98 2.26
CA LEU A 21 4.80 -13.61 2.98
C LEU A 21 6.06 -13.93 2.15
N ALA A 22 6.11 -15.09 1.49
CA ALA A 22 7.22 -15.45 0.62
C ALA A 22 7.39 -14.43 -0.53
N ASN A 23 6.29 -14.00 -1.14
CA ASN A 23 6.29 -12.99 -2.20
C ASN A 23 6.71 -11.60 -1.71
N LEU A 24 6.31 -11.21 -0.49
CA LEU A 24 6.78 -9.98 0.15
C LEU A 24 8.30 -10.00 0.34
N GLN A 25 8.83 -11.09 0.89
CA GLN A 25 10.27 -11.26 1.10
C GLN A 25 11.03 -11.28 -0.22
N ALA A 26 10.54 -11.99 -1.24
CA ALA A 26 11.16 -12.07 -2.56
C ALA A 26 11.22 -10.72 -3.29
N ARG A 27 10.25 -9.83 -3.04
CA ARG A 27 10.16 -8.51 -3.66
C ARG A 27 10.59 -7.37 -2.73
N LEU A 28 11.12 -7.67 -1.53
CA LEU A 28 11.35 -6.70 -0.47
C LEU A 28 12.18 -5.50 -0.95
N ALA A 29 13.30 -5.74 -1.63
CA ALA A 29 14.16 -4.67 -2.13
C ALA A 29 13.44 -3.70 -3.09
N ALA A 30 12.59 -4.24 -3.98
CA ALA A 30 11.81 -3.41 -4.91
C ALA A 30 10.71 -2.62 -4.19
N LEU A 31 10.06 -3.23 -3.18
CA LEU A 31 9.07 -2.57 -2.34
C LEU A 31 9.68 -1.46 -1.49
N GLU A 32 10.89 -1.67 -0.94
CA GLU A 32 11.64 -0.68 -0.19
C GLU A 32 12.01 0.52 -1.05
N GLU A 33 12.50 0.28 -2.26
CA GLU A 33 12.83 1.33 -3.22
C GLU A 33 11.58 2.13 -3.64
N LEU A 34 10.45 1.43 -3.85
CA LEU A 34 9.17 2.07 -4.14
C LEU A 34 8.67 2.92 -2.96
N LEU A 35 8.80 2.43 -1.73
CA LEU A 35 8.41 3.17 -0.52
C LEU A 35 9.30 4.39 -0.31
N ALA A 36 10.60 4.28 -0.58
CA ALA A 36 11.54 5.39 -0.51
C ALA A 36 11.14 6.50 -1.49
N ARG A 37 10.86 6.17 -2.76
CA ARG A 37 10.34 7.14 -3.75
C ARG A 37 9.01 7.74 -3.32
N ALA A 38 8.09 6.95 -2.78
CA ALA A 38 6.79 7.42 -2.28
C ALA A 38 6.86 8.16 -0.94
N SER A 39 8.06 8.37 -0.39
CA SER A 39 8.30 9.08 0.87
C SER A 39 9.34 10.19 0.74
N ASP A 40 9.89 10.43 -0.46
CA ASP A 40 10.90 11.45 -0.69
C ASP A 40 10.28 12.84 -0.93
N HIS A 41 11.14 13.83 -1.12
CA HIS A 41 10.74 15.20 -1.37
C HIS A 41 9.77 15.35 -2.54
N TRP A 42 9.97 14.62 -3.63
CA TRP A 42 9.20 14.76 -4.88
C TRP A 42 7.98 13.85 -4.93
N GLY A 43 8.01 12.69 -4.30
CA GLY A 43 6.92 11.74 -4.25
C GLY A 43 5.96 11.96 -3.09
N TYR A 44 6.37 12.73 -2.07
CA TYR A 44 5.57 12.98 -0.89
C TYR A 44 5.49 14.46 -0.49
N GLU A 45 6.61 15.07 -0.11
CA GLU A 45 6.60 16.39 0.54
C GLU A 45 6.05 17.48 -0.37
N ASP A 46 6.59 17.64 -1.60
CA ASP A 46 6.11 18.64 -2.55
C ASP A 46 4.65 18.37 -2.87
N LEU A 47 4.29 17.15 -3.28
CA LEU A 47 2.94 16.87 -3.79
C LEU A 47 1.84 17.00 -2.73
N VAL A 48 2.11 16.61 -1.48
CA VAL A 48 1.17 16.82 -0.36
C VAL A 48 1.09 18.29 0.00
N TYR A 49 2.21 19.01 0.08
CA TYR A 49 2.19 20.46 0.32
C TYR A 49 1.41 21.22 -0.77
N ARG A 50 1.47 20.76 -2.02
CA ARG A 50 0.76 21.38 -3.16
C ARG A 50 -0.76 21.38 -3.00
N PHE A 51 -1.32 20.47 -2.19
CA PHE A 51 -2.71 20.58 -1.74
C PHE A 51 -2.98 21.90 -1.02
N TYR A 52 -2.16 22.28 -0.05
CA TYR A 52 -2.31 23.52 0.72
C TYR A 52 -2.01 24.77 -0.11
N HIS A 53 -1.17 24.64 -1.13
CA HIS A 53 -0.88 25.72 -2.08
C HIS A 53 -1.93 25.82 -3.22
N GLN A 54 -2.94 24.95 -3.27
CA GLN A 54 -3.88 24.86 -4.40
C GLN A 54 -3.19 24.73 -5.77
N SER A 55 -2.20 23.84 -5.85
CA SER A 55 -1.46 23.62 -7.09
C SER A 55 -1.85 22.29 -7.72
N PHE A 56 -2.13 22.31 -9.02
CA PHE A 56 -2.48 21.12 -9.83
C PHE A 56 -1.47 19.97 -9.69
N LYS A 57 -0.24 20.23 -9.25
CA LYS A 57 0.77 19.19 -8.97
C LYS A 57 0.28 18.12 -8.01
N VAL A 58 -0.67 18.40 -7.11
CA VAL A 58 -1.26 17.37 -6.24
C VAL A 58 -1.82 16.18 -7.04
N PHE A 59 -2.27 16.39 -8.29
CA PHE A 59 -2.76 15.34 -9.18
C PHE A 59 -1.66 14.34 -9.58
N PHE A 60 -0.37 14.68 -9.41
CA PHE A 60 0.73 13.76 -9.70
C PHE A 60 0.87 12.63 -8.68
N LEU A 61 0.22 12.73 -7.50
CA LEU A 61 0.15 11.62 -6.54
C LEU A 61 -0.50 10.37 -7.14
N GLN A 62 -1.42 10.54 -8.10
CA GLN A 62 -2.13 9.44 -8.77
C GLN A 62 -1.16 8.42 -9.38
N ALA A 63 -0.10 8.89 -10.05
CA ALA A 63 0.89 8.01 -10.66
C ALA A 63 1.68 7.19 -9.61
N SER A 64 1.93 7.76 -8.42
CA SER A 64 2.52 6.99 -7.32
C SER A 64 1.53 5.97 -6.78
N THR A 65 0.27 6.37 -6.56
CA THR A 65 -0.81 5.47 -6.11
C THR A 65 -0.94 4.26 -7.04
N GLU A 66 -1.03 4.48 -8.35
CA GLU A 66 -1.17 3.39 -9.34
C GLU A 66 0.02 2.43 -9.33
N ARG A 67 1.26 2.94 -9.26
CA ARG A 67 2.46 2.09 -9.18
C ARG A 67 2.46 1.23 -7.92
N ILE A 68 2.05 1.79 -6.79
CA ILE A 68 1.99 1.04 -5.54
C ILE A 68 0.86 0.01 -5.59
N VAL A 69 -0.32 0.35 -6.11
CA VAL A 69 -1.42 -0.61 -6.30
C VAL A 69 -0.99 -1.76 -7.20
N ALA A 70 -0.26 -1.49 -8.29
CA ALA A 70 0.28 -2.52 -9.17
C ALA A 70 1.25 -3.44 -8.41
N ALA A 71 2.21 -2.87 -7.68
CA ALA A 71 3.15 -3.66 -6.87
C ALA A 71 2.44 -4.52 -5.80
N LEU A 72 1.39 -4.00 -5.17
CA LEU A 72 0.57 -4.75 -4.22
C LEU A 72 -0.20 -5.90 -4.92
N ARG A 73 -0.82 -5.66 -6.08
CA ARG A 73 -1.50 -6.72 -6.84
C ARG A 73 -0.54 -7.85 -7.24
N ASP A 74 0.69 -7.52 -7.65
CA ASP A 74 1.68 -8.50 -8.09
C ASP A 74 2.16 -9.44 -6.98
N LEU A 75 1.93 -9.09 -5.71
CA LEU A 75 2.26 -9.95 -4.57
C LEU A 75 1.35 -11.17 -4.46
N ALA A 76 0.11 -11.09 -4.94
CA ALA A 76 -0.83 -12.18 -4.97
C ALA A 76 -1.81 -11.99 -6.15
N PRO A 77 -1.36 -12.21 -7.40
CA PRO A 77 -2.12 -11.86 -8.60
C PRO A 77 -3.45 -12.63 -8.73
N ASP A 78 -3.54 -13.81 -8.11
CA ASP A 78 -4.74 -14.64 -8.11
C ASP A 78 -5.78 -14.23 -7.05
N LEU A 79 -5.45 -13.27 -6.17
CA LEU A 79 -6.34 -12.78 -5.13
C LEU A 79 -6.83 -11.35 -5.45
N PRO A 80 -8.15 -11.09 -5.35
CA PRO A 80 -8.64 -9.73 -5.46
C PRO A 80 -8.19 -8.91 -4.24
N LEU A 81 -7.84 -7.64 -4.48
CA LEU A 81 -7.68 -6.69 -3.39
C LEU A 81 -9.04 -6.32 -2.79
N ASN A 82 -9.04 -5.87 -1.53
CA ASN A 82 -10.22 -5.49 -0.79
C ASN A 82 -11.06 -4.43 -1.54
N GLU A 83 -12.37 -4.64 -1.61
CA GLU A 83 -13.27 -3.77 -2.38
C GLU A 83 -13.35 -2.32 -1.86
N TRP A 84 -13.22 -2.11 -0.54
CA TRP A 84 -13.19 -0.78 0.04
C TRP A 84 -11.90 -0.04 -0.33
N PHE A 85 -10.78 -0.75 -0.31
CA PHE A 85 -9.50 -0.22 -0.79
C PHE A 85 -9.57 0.12 -2.29
N LEU A 86 -10.11 -0.78 -3.12
CA LEU A 86 -10.26 -0.54 -4.55
C LEU A 86 -11.20 0.64 -4.84
N ARG A 87 -12.24 0.84 -4.02
CA ARG A 87 -13.11 2.01 -4.12
C ARG A 87 -12.35 3.31 -3.88
N ILE A 88 -11.58 3.39 -2.79
CA ILE A 88 -10.73 4.54 -2.47
C ILE A 88 -9.76 4.84 -3.64
N VAL A 89 -9.10 3.80 -4.18
CA VAL A 89 -8.19 3.96 -5.32
C VAL A 89 -8.92 4.51 -6.55
N ARG A 90 -10.10 3.96 -6.91
CA ARG A 90 -10.89 4.45 -8.05
C ARG A 90 -11.34 5.89 -7.87
N GLU A 91 -11.72 6.26 -6.66
CA GLU A 91 -12.17 7.62 -6.34
C GLU A 91 -11.02 8.64 -6.39
N GLY A 92 -9.77 8.20 -6.16
CA GLY A 92 -8.59 9.06 -6.12
C GLY A 92 -7.63 8.99 -7.33
N THR A 93 -7.93 8.20 -8.37
CA THR A 93 -7.08 8.04 -9.58
C THR A 93 -7.87 8.30 -10.87
N GLY A 94 -7.17 8.41 -12.02
CA GLY A 94 -7.78 8.69 -13.32
C GLY A 94 -8.40 10.09 -13.47
N LYS A 95 -8.06 11.04 -12.59
CA LYS A 95 -8.54 12.43 -12.63
C LYS A 95 -7.63 13.30 -13.47
N GLU A 96 -8.25 14.12 -14.31
CA GLU A 96 -7.60 15.21 -15.03
C GLU A 96 -7.94 16.54 -14.33
N PHE A 97 -6.94 17.42 -14.21
CA PHE A 97 -7.15 18.73 -13.62
C PHE A 97 -7.89 19.65 -14.60
N VAL A 98 -8.95 20.30 -14.11
CA VAL A 98 -9.63 21.40 -14.80
C VAL A 98 -9.66 22.65 -13.92
N MET A 99 -9.76 23.83 -14.53
CA MET A 99 -9.67 25.09 -13.78
C MET A 99 -10.79 25.27 -12.75
N GLU A 100 -11.95 24.67 -13.01
CA GLU A 100 -13.12 24.63 -12.14
C GLU A 100 -12.84 23.89 -10.82
N ASP A 101 -11.87 22.96 -10.79
CA ASP A 101 -11.48 22.26 -9.57
C ASP A 101 -11.01 23.23 -8.49
N ASN A 102 -10.43 24.37 -8.86
CA ASN A 102 -10.01 25.40 -7.90
C ASN A 102 -11.17 25.94 -7.06
N GLN A 103 -12.39 25.96 -7.60
CA GLN A 103 -13.58 26.42 -6.87
C GLN A 103 -14.07 25.40 -5.83
N ARG A 104 -13.72 24.12 -6.03
CA ARG A 104 -14.12 23.00 -5.17
C ARG A 104 -12.89 22.18 -4.78
N TRP A 105 -11.79 22.88 -4.44
CA TRP A 105 -10.45 22.30 -4.35
C TRP A 105 -10.39 21.06 -3.45
N VAL A 106 -10.97 21.15 -2.25
CA VAL A 106 -10.98 20.04 -1.29
C VAL A 106 -11.76 18.85 -1.84
N GLU A 107 -12.93 19.07 -2.43
CA GLU A 107 -13.76 18.00 -3.03
C GLU A 107 -13.02 17.30 -4.18
N ALA A 108 -12.36 18.09 -5.05
CA ALA A 108 -11.64 17.57 -6.21
C ALA A 108 -10.38 16.78 -5.83
N THR A 109 -9.66 17.21 -4.78
CA THR A 109 -8.30 16.73 -4.49
C THR A 109 -8.20 15.83 -3.26
N ALA A 110 -9.07 15.95 -2.27
CA ALA A 110 -9.03 15.09 -1.07
C ALA A 110 -9.04 13.59 -1.41
N PRO A 111 -9.84 13.09 -2.39
CA PRO A 111 -9.79 11.68 -2.78
C PRO A 111 -8.43 11.24 -3.33
N ILE A 112 -7.68 12.12 -4.00
CA ILE A 112 -6.33 11.81 -4.51
C ILE A 112 -5.37 11.57 -3.33
N LEU A 113 -5.42 12.43 -2.32
CA LEU A 113 -4.60 12.28 -1.11
C LEU A 113 -5.01 11.04 -0.32
N GLU A 114 -6.32 10.81 -0.12
CA GLU A 114 -6.84 9.64 0.58
C GLU A 114 -6.36 8.35 -0.07
N ALA A 115 -6.50 8.24 -1.40
CA ALA A 115 -6.00 7.10 -2.15
C ALA A 115 -4.50 6.89 -2.01
N PHE A 116 -3.72 7.97 -2.09
CA PHE A 116 -2.27 7.91 -1.90
C PHE A 116 -1.91 7.44 -0.48
N PHE A 117 -2.51 8.01 0.57
CA PHE A 117 -2.19 7.68 1.95
C PHE A 117 -2.55 6.24 2.31
N HIS A 118 -3.73 5.77 1.92
CA HIS A 118 -4.12 4.37 2.15
C HIS A 118 -3.21 3.40 1.40
N THR A 119 -2.87 3.72 0.16
CA THR A 119 -2.00 2.88 -0.67
C THR A 119 -0.57 2.84 -0.12
N ARG A 120 -0.03 3.99 0.27
CA ARG A 120 1.28 4.10 0.93
C ARG A 120 1.31 3.36 2.25
N PHE A 121 0.25 3.44 3.06
CA PHE A 121 0.13 2.66 4.29
C PHE A 121 0.28 1.15 4.05
N PHE A 122 -0.40 0.60 3.04
CA PHE A 122 -0.28 -0.82 2.72
C PHE A 122 1.12 -1.20 2.21
N LEU A 123 1.77 -0.33 1.43
CA LEU A 123 3.17 -0.53 1.05
C LEU A 123 4.11 -0.51 2.25
N GLU A 124 3.89 0.42 3.18
CA GLU A 124 4.65 0.51 4.42
C GLU A 124 4.50 -0.77 5.25
N MET A 125 3.28 -1.30 5.36
CA MET A 125 3.06 -2.60 6.03
C MET A 125 3.71 -3.75 5.25
N ALA A 126 3.63 -3.76 3.92
CA ALA A 126 4.26 -4.77 3.07
C ALA A 126 5.78 -4.83 3.31
N VAL A 127 6.45 -3.67 3.28
CA VAL A 127 7.89 -3.56 3.55
C VAL A 127 8.21 -3.99 4.99
N ARG A 128 7.46 -3.48 5.97
CA ARG A 128 7.71 -3.76 7.38
C ARG A 128 7.62 -5.26 7.68
N TYR A 129 6.52 -5.90 7.32
CA TYR A 129 6.31 -7.31 7.66
C TYR A 129 7.08 -8.27 6.73
N GLY A 130 7.37 -7.86 5.48
CA GLY A 130 8.32 -8.58 4.64
C GLY A 130 9.74 -8.62 5.23
N ARG A 131 10.12 -7.61 6.00
CA ARG A 131 11.42 -7.56 6.71
C ARG A 131 11.39 -8.27 8.07
N GLU A 132 10.35 -8.03 8.86
CA GLU A 132 10.30 -8.44 10.28
C GLU A 132 9.84 -9.89 10.48
N LEU A 133 8.97 -10.44 9.62
CA LEU A 133 8.43 -11.78 9.82
C LEU A 133 9.33 -12.85 9.21
N ALA A 134 9.71 -13.84 10.01
CA ALA A 134 10.32 -15.08 9.53
C ALA A 134 9.27 -16.09 9.03
N PHE A 135 8.06 -16.04 9.58
CA PHE A 135 6.92 -16.89 9.25
C PHE A 135 5.62 -16.11 9.53
N PRO A 136 4.49 -16.44 8.89
CA PRO A 136 3.24 -15.74 9.14
C PRO A 136 2.66 -16.17 10.50
N PRO A 137 2.51 -15.25 11.47
CA PRO A 137 2.06 -15.60 12.81
C PRO A 137 0.53 -15.72 12.88
N ARG A 138 0.02 -16.61 13.75
CA ARG A 138 -1.42 -16.68 14.10
C ARG A 138 -1.85 -15.56 15.04
N LEU A 139 -0.96 -15.12 15.93
CA LEU A 139 -1.17 -13.88 16.66
C LEU A 139 -0.84 -12.75 15.70
N LEU A 140 -1.83 -11.91 15.39
CA LEU A 140 -1.76 -10.99 14.26
C LEU A 140 -1.44 -9.57 14.74
N PRO A 141 -0.18 -9.09 14.62
CA PRO A 141 0.10 -7.67 14.68
C PRO A 141 -0.82 -6.91 13.72
N SER A 142 -1.33 -5.75 14.12
CA SER A 142 -2.38 -5.05 13.37
C SER A 142 -1.99 -4.75 11.92
N GLY A 143 -0.72 -4.48 11.64
CA GLY A 143 -0.27 -4.21 10.27
C GLY A 143 -0.19 -5.46 9.39
N TRP A 144 0.15 -6.62 9.97
CA TRP A 144 0.04 -7.90 9.26
C TRP A 144 -1.43 -8.26 9.04
N ALA A 145 -2.29 -8.05 10.04
CA ALA A 145 -3.74 -8.21 9.88
C ALA A 145 -4.30 -7.32 8.76
N ALA A 146 -3.85 -6.07 8.67
CA ALA A 146 -4.24 -5.16 7.60
C ALA A 146 -3.88 -5.70 6.21
N LEU A 147 -2.67 -6.24 6.02
CA LEU A 147 -2.31 -6.90 4.76
C LEU A 147 -3.23 -8.09 4.46
N LEU A 148 -3.52 -8.94 5.45
CA LEU A 148 -4.45 -10.05 5.23
C LEU A 148 -5.85 -9.57 4.80
N TYR A 149 -6.37 -8.49 5.41
CA TYR A 149 -7.62 -7.87 4.96
C TYR A 149 -7.52 -7.28 3.56
N LEU A 150 -6.38 -6.70 3.19
CA LEU A 150 -6.16 -6.18 1.84
C LEU A 150 -6.32 -7.29 0.78
N TYR A 151 -5.87 -8.52 1.06
CA TYR A 151 -6.01 -9.66 0.14
C TYR A 151 -7.23 -10.56 0.43
N ASN A 152 -8.18 -10.08 1.27
CA ASN A 152 -9.36 -10.85 1.68
C ASN A 152 -9.05 -12.23 2.30
N LEU A 153 -7.90 -12.35 2.96
CA LEU A 153 -7.47 -13.54 3.70
C LEU A 153 -7.93 -13.51 5.17
N ARG A 154 -8.83 -12.57 5.53
CA ARG A 154 -9.41 -12.43 6.86
C ARG A 154 -10.79 -11.80 6.81
#